data_AF-A0A519ZBN4-F1
#
_entry.id   AF-A0A519ZBN4-F1
#
_cell.length_a   1.000
_cell.length_b   1.000
_cell.length_c   1.000
_cell.angle_alpha   90.00
_cell.angle_beta   90.00
_cell.angle_gamma   90.00
#
_symmetry.space_group_name_H-M   'P 1'
#
loop_
_entity.id
_entity.type
_entity.pdbx_description
1 polymer ?
#
loop_
_entity_poly.entity_id
_entity_poly.type
_entity_poly.pdbx_seq_one_letter_code
_entity_poly.pdbx_strand_id
1 'polypeptide(L)'
;FVRTIAVARITMPTARVRLSAGRQQMSEAVQAMCFLAGANSIFYGDKLLTTGNPEVERDRALLAKLGLRSGKAVTARVNAG
;
A
#
# COMPACT_ATOMS: atom_id res chain seq x y z
N PHE A 1 -14.18 -1.07 -4.08
CA PHE A 1 -12.76 -1.46 -4.20
C PHE A 1 -12.34 -2.49 -3.14
N VAL A 2 -12.74 -2.33 -1.88
CA VAL A 2 -12.44 -3.28 -0.77
C VAL A 2 -12.69 -4.75 -1.13
N ARG A 3 -13.86 -5.07 -1.72
CA ARG A 3 -14.19 -6.43 -2.18
C ARG A 3 -13.15 -7.01 -3.15
N THR A 4 -12.66 -6.20 -4.08
CA THR A 4 -11.63 -6.61 -5.04
C THR A 4 -10.32 -6.97 -4.34
N ILE A 5 -9.92 -6.19 -3.32
CA ILE A 5 -8.75 -6.49 -2.49
C ILE A 5 -8.93 -7.81 -1.73
N ALA A 6 -10.11 -8.02 -1.11
CA ALA A 6 -10.41 -9.25 -0.39
C ALA A 6 -10.33 -10.49 -1.31
N VAL A 7 -10.92 -10.40 -2.49
CA VAL A 7 -10.83 -11.47 -3.51
C VAL A 7 -9.38 -11.75 -3.85
N ALA A 8 -8.58 -10.72 -4.16
CA ALA A 8 -7.17 -10.90 -4.50
C ALA A 8 -6.36 -11.54 -3.36
N ARG A 9 -6.60 -11.16 -2.10
CA ARG A 9 -5.96 -11.80 -0.94
C ARG A 9 -6.35 -13.26 -0.80
N ILE A 10 -7.63 -13.60 -0.96
CA ILE A 10 -8.13 -14.97 -0.82
C ILE A 10 -7.57 -15.86 -1.95
N THR A 11 -7.60 -15.39 -3.19
CA THR A 11 -7.16 -16.19 -4.35
C THR A 11 -5.65 -16.27 -4.47
N MET A 12 -4.90 -15.29 -3.91
CA MET A 12 -3.44 -15.22 -3.97
C MET A 12 -2.85 -14.98 -2.57
N PRO A 13 -2.90 -15.97 -1.65
CA PRO A 13 -2.62 -15.77 -0.23
C PRO A 13 -1.18 -15.34 0.10
N THR A 14 -0.21 -15.73 -0.72
CA THR A 14 1.22 -15.39 -0.52
C THR A 14 1.64 -14.12 -1.27
N ALA A 15 0.80 -13.58 -2.14
CA ALA A 15 1.14 -12.43 -2.97
C ALA A 15 1.17 -11.13 -2.14
N ARG A 16 1.98 -10.18 -2.63
CA ARG A 16 1.88 -8.77 -2.22
C ARG A 16 0.72 -8.13 -2.96
N VAL A 17 -0.30 -7.70 -2.22
CA VAL A 17 -1.45 -6.98 -2.77
C VAL A 17 -1.21 -5.50 -2.52
N ARG A 18 -0.90 -4.77 -3.60
CA ARG A 18 -0.57 -3.34 -3.52
C ARG A 18 -1.78 -2.47 -3.81
N LEU A 19 -2.12 -1.60 -2.86
CA LEU A 19 -3.04 -0.50 -3.10
C LEU A 19 -2.24 0.65 -3.74
N SER A 20 -2.38 0.79 -5.06
CA SER A 20 -1.55 1.66 -5.90
C SER A 20 -2.23 3.00 -6.21
N ALA A 21 -2.57 3.25 -7.48
CA ALA A 21 -3.20 4.49 -7.94
C ALA A 21 -4.65 4.63 -7.42
N GLY A 22 -5.14 5.87 -7.35
CA GLY A 22 -6.52 6.19 -6.96
C GLY A 22 -6.76 6.30 -5.44
N ARG A 23 -5.74 6.07 -4.61
CA ARG A 23 -5.83 6.21 -3.14
C ARG A 23 -6.26 7.60 -2.69
N GLN A 24 -5.79 8.64 -3.37
CA GLN A 24 -6.14 10.04 -3.11
C GLN A 24 -7.65 10.31 -3.15
N GLN A 25 -8.38 9.53 -3.95
CA GLN A 25 -9.83 9.66 -4.11
C GLN A 25 -10.61 8.81 -3.09
N MET A 26 -9.91 7.96 -2.31
CA MET A 26 -10.50 7.14 -1.27
C MET A 26 -10.46 7.86 0.08
N SER A 27 -11.56 7.79 0.83
CA SER A 27 -11.57 8.24 2.22
C SER A 27 -10.62 7.40 3.08
N GLU A 28 -10.18 7.97 4.19
CA GLU A 28 -9.33 7.29 5.18
C GLU A 28 -9.94 5.94 5.62
N ALA A 29 -11.26 5.91 5.85
CA ALA A 29 -11.99 4.69 6.22
C ALA A 29 -11.94 3.62 5.12
N VAL A 30 -12.08 4.00 3.84
CA VAL A 30 -11.99 3.05 2.72
C VAL A 30 -10.56 2.49 2.61
N GLN A 31 -9.54 3.33 2.81
CA GLN A 31 -8.16 2.86 2.81
C GLN A 31 -7.89 1.89 3.96
N ALA A 32 -8.36 2.20 5.17
CA ALA A 32 -8.28 1.31 6.32
C ALA A 32 -8.94 -0.05 6.05
N MET A 33 -10.14 -0.03 5.45
CA MET A 33 -10.84 -1.26 5.04
C MET A 33 -10.07 -2.05 3.97
N CYS A 34 -9.37 -1.39 3.05
CA CYS A 34 -8.50 -2.06 2.08
C CYS A 34 -7.30 -2.77 2.76
N PHE A 35 -6.68 -2.14 3.76
CA PHE A 35 -5.62 -2.80 4.54
C PHE A 35 -6.17 -4.00 5.33
N LEU A 36 -7.32 -3.83 5.98
CA LEU A 36 -8.01 -4.92 6.69
C LEU A 36 -8.38 -6.08 5.74
N ALA A 37 -8.83 -5.78 4.53
CA ALA A 37 -9.18 -6.76 3.51
C ALA A 37 -7.98 -7.51 2.92
N GLY A 38 -6.74 -7.08 3.21
CA GLY A 38 -5.52 -7.81 2.86
C GLY A 38 -4.54 -7.09 1.95
N ALA A 39 -4.75 -5.81 1.64
CA ALA A 39 -3.69 -5.00 1.05
C ALA A 39 -2.51 -4.87 2.03
N ASN A 40 -1.29 -5.09 1.56
CA ASN A 40 -0.09 -5.07 2.40
C ASN A 40 1.09 -4.32 1.77
N SER A 41 0.80 -3.50 0.76
CA SER A 41 1.80 -2.63 0.11
C SER A 41 1.10 -1.38 -0.45
N ILE A 42 1.81 -0.26 -0.43
CA ILE A 42 1.46 0.99 -1.11
C ILE A 42 2.72 1.55 -1.79
N PHE A 43 2.55 2.52 -2.69
CA PHE A 43 3.68 3.36 -3.11
C PHE A 43 3.95 4.40 -2.02
N TYR A 44 5.20 4.47 -1.57
CA TYR A 44 5.64 5.36 -0.50
C TYR A 44 6.96 6.04 -0.89
N GLY A 45 7.10 7.33 -0.59
CA GLY A 45 8.23 8.17 -0.99
C GLY A 45 7.77 9.44 -1.70
N ASP A 46 8.68 10.40 -1.90
CA ASP A 46 8.36 11.79 -2.28
C ASP A 46 7.86 11.96 -3.72
N LYS A 47 7.98 10.93 -4.56
CA LYS A 47 7.51 10.93 -5.95
C LYS A 47 6.87 9.60 -6.31
N LEU A 48 5.85 9.66 -7.17
CA LEU A 48 5.32 8.52 -7.90
C LEU A 48 6.14 8.34 -9.20
N LEU A 49 5.50 8.07 -10.34
CA LEU A 49 6.18 7.90 -11.63
C LEU A 49 6.77 9.21 -12.18
N THR A 50 6.04 10.33 -12.06
CA THR A 50 6.45 11.62 -12.63
C THR A 50 6.08 12.83 -11.74
N THR A 51 5.23 12.62 -10.74
CA THR A 51 4.68 13.66 -9.86
C THR A 51 5.18 13.51 -8.43
N GLY A 52 5.23 14.61 -7.69
CA GLY A 52 5.41 14.56 -6.24
C GLY A 52 4.29 13.76 -5.58
N ASN A 53 4.60 13.05 -4.50
CA ASN A 53 3.63 12.25 -3.76
C ASN A 53 3.21 13.00 -2.48
N PRO A 54 2.09 13.74 -2.50
CA PRO A 54 1.60 14.48 -1.33
C PRO A 54 0.97 13.56 -0.28
N GLU A 55 1.06 12.24 -0.41
CA GLU A 55 0.45 11.28 0.51
C GLU A 55 1.40 10.81 1.61
N VAL A 56 2.71 11.07 1.54
CA VAL A 56 3.71 10.50 2.47
C VAL A 56 3.34 10.70 3.95
N GLU A 57 2.97 11.92 4.34
CA GLU A 57 2.59 12.20 5.74
C GLU A 57 1.19 11.67 6.10
N ARG A 58 0.24 11.71 5.16
CA ARG A 58 -1.10 11.11 5.36
C ARG A 58 -1.01 9.59 5.53
N ASP A 59 -0.15 8.95 4.76
CA ASP A 59 0.12 7.52 4.80
C ASP A 59 0.78 7.14 6.12
N ARG A 60 1.78 7.91 6.55
CA ARG A 60 2.42 7.71 7.86
C ARG A 60 1.40 7.85 9.00
N ALA A 61 0.56 8.88 8.98
CA ALA A 61 -0.47 9.08 9.99
C ALA A 61 -1.51 7.93 10.01
N LEU A 62 -2.00 7.52 8.84
CA LEU A 62 -2.95 6.42 8.72
C LEU A 62 -2.35 5.09 9.22
N LEU A 63 -1.14 4.74 8.77
CA LEU A 63 -0.48 3.51 9.19
C LEU A 63 -0.26 3.50 10.71
N ALA A 64 0.13 4.64 11.31
CA ALA A 64 0.27 4.78 12.75
C ALA A 64 -1.06 4.56 13.50
N LYS A 65 -2.16 5.20 13.04
CA LYS A 65 -3.50 4.99 13.62
C LYS A 65 -3.96 3.54 13.56
N LEU A 66 -3.63 2.83 12.50
CA LEU A 66 -3.98 1.42 12.30
C LEU A 66 -3.01 0.45 12.99
N GLY A 67 -1.95 0.94 13.63
CA GLY A 67 -0.91 0.10 14.24
C GLY A 67 -0.08 -0.70 13.22
N LEU A 68 -0.09 -0.31 11.95
CA LEU A 68 0.61 -0.98 10.86
C LEU A 68 2.05 -0.48 10.77
N ARG A 69 2.99 -1.41 10.58
CA ARG A 69 4.42 -1.10 10.44
C ARG A 69 4.85 -1.28 8.99
N SER A 70 5.70 -0.38 8.49
CA SER A 70 6.37 -0.60 7.22
C SER A 70 7.32 -1.80 7.33
N GLY A 71 7.19 -2.75 6.40
CA GLY A 71 8.15 -3.87 6.30
C GLY A 71 9.52 -3.36 5.86
N LYS A 72 10.57 -4.17 6.10
CA LYS A 72 11.93 -3.88 5.58
C LYS A 72 11.85 -3.66 4.06
N ALA A 73 12.48 -2.58 3.59
CA ALA A 73 12.60 -2.32 2.16
C ALA A 73 13.27 -3.54 1.50
N VAL A 74 12.61 -4.12 0.49
CA VAL A 74 13.24 -5.13 -0.35
C VAL A 74 14.13 -4.37 -1.32
N THR A 75 15.41 -4.24 -0.99
CA THR A 75 16.42 -3.87 -1.98
C THR A 75 16.51 -5.03 -2.97
N ALA A 76 16.12 -4.78 -4.21
CA ALA A 76 16.38 -5.74 -5.28
C ALA A 76 17.90 -5.95 -5.34
N ARG A 77 18.39 -7.14 -4.98
CA ARG A 77 19.77 -7.50 -5.26
C ARG A 77 19.87 -7.59 -6.79
N VAL A 78 20.50 -6.61 -7.40
CA VAL A 78 20.95 -6.73 -8.79
C VAL A 78 22.12 -7.71 -8.71
N ASN A 79 21.88 -8.97 -9.10
CA ASN A 79 22.98 -9.89 -9.37
C ASN A 79 23.66 -9.38 -10.64
N ALA A 80 24.69 -8.56 -10.48
CA ALA A 80 25.69 -8.35 -11.51
C ALA A 80 26.48 -9.67 -11.62
N GLY A 81 26.14 -10.46 -12.64
CA GLY A 81 27.01 -11.53 -13.14
C GLY A 81 28.14 -10.95 -13.97
#